data_AF-A0A1F9Z5X8-F1
#
_entry.id   AF-A0A1F9Z5X8-F1
#
_cell.length_a   1.000
_cell.length_b   1.000
_cell.length_c   1.000
_cell.angle_alpha   90.00
_cell.angle_beta   90.00
_cell.angle_gamma   90.00
#
_symmetry.space_group_name_H-M   'P 1'
#
loop_
_entity.id
_entity.type
_entity.pdbx_description
1 polymer ?
#
loop_
_entity_poly.entity_id
_entity_poly.type
_entity_poly.pdbx_seq_one_letter_code
_entity_poly.pdbx_strand_id
1 'polypeptide(L)'
;MKMKRILRIFITIVAFLITNILFLSTANAGNWSSVACGYSHSLAIKTTGTLWAWGSNLDYQLGLGDNTQRTTPTQIGTAIRWSSVYCGSNIPATTGVQQPAVATGGY
;
A
#
# COMPACT_ATOMS: atom_id res chain seq x y z
N MET A 1 -3.14 -25.40 -48.67
CA MET A 1 -2.14 -24.53 -47.97
C MET A 1 -2.74 -23.36 -47.18
N LYS A 2 -3.87 -22.74 -47.58
CA LYS A 2 -4.44 -21.55 -46.91
C LYS A 2 -4.92 -21.80 -45.46
N MET A 3 -5.52 -22.96 -45.19
CA MET A 3 -6.10 -23.30 -43.87
C MET A 3 -5.07 -23.44 -42.74
N LYS A 4 -3.89 -24.01 -43.03
CA LYS A 4 -2.78 -24.12 -42.05
C LYS A 4 -2.17 -22.77 -41.67
N ARG A 5 -2.25 -21.75 -42.55
CA ARG A 5 -1.76 -20.39 -42.29
C ARG A 5 -2.74 -19.62 -41.40
N ILE A 6 -4.04 -19.78 -41.63
CA ILE A 6 -5.11 -19.16 -40.82
C ILE A 6 -5.10 -19.70 -39.39
N LEU A 7 -4.96 -21.03 -39.22
CA LEU A 7 -4.91 -21.65 -37.90
C LEU A 7 -3.70 -21.19 -37.08
N ARG A 8 -2.54 -21.02 -37.72
CA ARG A 8 -1.33 -20.51 -37.07
C ARG A 8 -1.52 -19.08 -36.56
N ILE A 9 -2.11 -18.20 -37.37
CA ILE A 9 -2.36 -16.81 -36.97
C ILE A 9 -3.36 -16.75 -35.80
N PHE A 10 -4.41 -17.57 -35.84
CA PHE A 10 -5.40 -17.62 -34.77
C PHE A 10 -4.80 -18.07 -33.43
N ILE A 11 -3.98 -19.14 -33.44
CA ILE A 11 -3.29 -19.63 -32.23
C ILE A 11 -2.36 -18.56 -31.65
N THR A 12 -1.62 -17.82 -32.49
CA THR A 12 -0.72 -16.76 -32.02
C THR A 12 -1.48 -15.57 -31.43
N ILE A 13 -2.61 -15.17 -32.02
CA ILE A 13 -3.46 -14.10 -31.50
C ILE A 13 -4.07 -14.51 -30.16
N VAL A 14 -4.59 -15.73 -30.06
CA VAL A 14 -5.17 -16.25 -28.81
C VAL A 14 -4.10 -16.36 -27.72
N ALA A 15 -2.90 -16.86 -28.03
CA ALA A 15 -1.79 -16.92 -27.08
C ALA A 15 -1.37 -15.53 -26.58
N PHE A 16 -1.32 -14.51 -27.47
CA PHE A 16 -1.00 -13.13 -27.12
C PHE A 16 -2.08 -12.48 -26.23
N LEU A 17 -3.36 -12.74 -26.52
CA LEU A 17 -4.46 -12.23 -25.69
C LEU A 17 -4.49 -12.90 -24.31
N ILE A 18 -4.24 -14.22 -24.24
CA ILE A 18 -4.18 -14.97 -22.99
C ILE A 18 -3.02 -14.48 -22.12
N THR A 19 -1.83 -14.26 -22.69
CA THR A 19 -0.70 -13.73 -21.93
C THR A 19 -0.96 -12.30 -21.46
N ASN A 20 -1.58 -11.43 -22.27
CA ASN A 20 -1.89 -10.06 -21.85
C ASN A 20 -2.96 -10.01 -20.73
N ILE A 21 -3.98 -10.87 -20.77
CA ILE A 21 -5.05 -10.90 -19.75
C ILE A 21 -4.55 -11.52 -18.43
N LEU A 22 -3.69 -12.54 -18.49
CA LEU A 22 -3.17 -13.22 -17.30
C LEU A 22 -1.98 -12.50 -16.63
N PHE A 23 -1.34 -11.51 -17.28
CA PHE A 23 -0.21 -10.74 -16.72
C PHE A 23 -0.58 -9.35 -16.18
N LEU A 24 -1.85 -8.93 -16.21
CA LEU A 24 -2.27 -7.60 -15.76
C LEU A 24 -2.21 -7.38 -14.24
N SER A 25 -1.78 -8.37 -13.46
CA SER A 25 -1.49 -8.19 -12.04
C SER A 25 0.02 -8.22 -11.77
N THR A 26 0.79 -7.35 -12.43
CA THR A 26 2.03 -6.91 -11.78
C THR A 26 1.58 -6.13 -10.56
N ALA A 27 1.73 -6.72 -9.37
CA ALA A 27 1.58 -6.01 -8.12
C ALA A 27 2.47 -4.76 -8.20
N ASN A 28 1.86 -3.62 -8.53
CA ASN A 28 2.56 -2.39 -8.82
C ASN A 28 3.03 -1.85 -7.47
N ALA A 29 4.19 -2.34 -7.01
CA ALA A 29 4.77 -2.02 -5.71
C ALA A 29 5.04 -0.52 -5.51
N GLY A 30 4.85 0.29 -6.56
CA GLY A 30 5.04 1.73 -6.60
C GLY A 30 3.78 2.62 -6.56
N ASN A 31 2.56 2.07 -6.59
CA ASN A 31 1.37 2.94 -6.57
C ASN A 31 0.84 3.13 -5.14
N TRP A 32 0.77 4.38 -4.70
CA TRP A 32 0.15 4.77 -3.44
C TRP A 32 -1.34 5.04 -3.67
N SER A 33 -2.20 4.42 -2.86
CA SER A 33 -3.65 4.59 -2.90
C SER A 33 -4.14 5.72 -1.99
N SER A 34 -3.44 5.99 -0.88
CA SER A 34 -3.81 7.01 0.09
C SER A 34 -2.57 7.43 0.88
N VAL A 35 -2.52 8.69 1.30
CA VAL A 35 -1.46 9.25 2.15
C VAL A 35 -2.07 10.21 3.18
N ALA A 36 -1.54 10.19 4.39
CA ALA A 36 -1.86 11.13 5.46
C ALA A 36 -0.57 11.62 6.13
N CYS A 37 -0.50 12.89 6.49
CA CYS A 37 0.71 13.52 7.03
C CYS A 37 0.42 14.24 8.35
N GLY A 38 1.11 13.82 9.42
CA GLY A 38 1.15 14.56 10.68
C GLY A 38 2.19 15.68 10.65
N TYR A 39 2.53 16.22 11.82
CA TYR A 39 3.47 17.36 11.93
C TYR A 39 4.88 17.05 11.40
N SER A 40 5.38 15.83 11.63
CA SER A 40 6.71 15.40 11.17
C SER A 40 6.77 13.92 10.80
N HIS A 41 5.61 13.28 10.58
CA HIS A 41 5.49 11.88 10.17
C HIS A 41 4.44 11.75 9.07
N SER A 42 4.53 10.67 8.29
CA SER A 42 3.64 10.36 7.18
C SER A 42 3.27 8.89 7.22
N LEU A 43 2.06 8.61 6.75
CA LEU A 43 1.49 7.28 6.63
C LEU A 43 0.90 7.14 5.23
N ALA A 44 1.01 5.97 4.62
CA ALA A 44 0.45 5.73 3.30
C ALA A 44 0.01 4.29 3.11
N ILE A 45 -0.97 4.11 2.24
CA ILE A 45 -1.48 2.81 1.82
C ILE A 45 -1.06 2.59 0.37
N LYS A 46 -0.44 1.46 0.05
CA LYS A 46 -0.19 1.07 -1.34
C LYS A 46 -1.46 0.52 -1.97
N THR A 47 -1.56 0.51 -3.30
CA THR A 47 -2.67 -0.17 -4.01
C THR A 47 -2.76 -1.66 -3.72
N THR A 48 -1.68 -2.27 -3.20
CA THR A 48 -1.67 -3.63 -2.67
C THR A 48 -2.37 -3.77 -1.30
N GLY A 49 -2.88 -2.67 -0.74
CA GLY A 49 -3.55 -2.61 0.56
C GLY A 49 -2.62 -2.71 1.77
N THR A 50 -1.30 -2.59 1.57
CA THR A 50 -0.30 -2.56 2.64
C THR A 50 -0.14 -1.14 3.20
N LEU A 51 0.04 -1.03 4.53
CA LEU A 51 0.24 0.24 5.24
C LEU A 51 1.73 0.50 5.47
N TRP A 52 2.15 1.75 5.30
CA TRP A 52 3.54 2.20 5.39
C TRP A 52 3.63 3.49 6.19
N ALA A 53 4.73 3.69 6.91
CA ALA A 53 5.00 4.89 7.70
C ALA A 53 6.45 5.34 7.59
N TRP A 54 6.68 6.65 7.69
CA TRP A 54 8.01 7.27 7.80
C TRP A 54 7.94 8.64 8.47
N GLY A 55 9.10 9.18 8.82
CA GLY A 55 9.28 10.43 9.55
C GLY A 55 9.59 10.21 11.03
N SER A 56 9.36 11.26 11.84
CA SER A 56 9.58 11.27 13.29
C SER A 56 8.77 10.18 13.97
N ASN A 57 9.39 9.54 14.95
CA ASN A 57 8.78 8.45 15.73
C ASN A 57 9.04 8.59 17.24
N LEU A 58 9.45 9.77 17.71
CA LEU A 58 9.82 9.96 19.12
C LEU A 58 8.64 9.66 20.07
N ASP A 59 7.41 9.81 19.58
CA ASP A 59 6.18 9.51 20.32
C ASP A 59 5.47 8.25 19.77
N TYR A 60 6.22 7.30 19.18
CA TYR A 60 5.68 6.05 18.62
C TYR A 60 4.65 6.26 17.49
N GLN A 61 4.68 7.41 16.82
CA GLN A 61 3.68 7.79 15.81
C GLN A 61 3.63 6.86 14.59
N LEU A 62 4.73 6.15 14.32
CA LEU A 62 4.81 5.22 13.18
C LEU A 62 4.13 3.88 13.44
N GLY A 63 3.72 3.58 14.68
CA GLY A 63 3.02 2.33 14.99
C GLY A 63 3.86 1.05 14.78
N LEU A 64 5.19 1.17 14.78
CA LEU A 64 6.13 0.05 14.56
C LEU A 64 6.51 -0.71 15.85
N GLY A 65 5.98 -0.29 17.01
CA GLY A 65 6.33 -0.84 18.32
C GLY A 65 7.68 -0.36 18.87
N ASP A 66 8.34 0.58 18.18
CA ASP A 66 9.55 1.28 18.61
C ASP A 66 9.35 2.81 18.51
N ASN A 67 10.28 3.58 19.06
CA ASN A 67 10.36 5.04 18.92
C ASN A 67 11.50 5.50 17.98
N THR A 68 11.95 4.62 17.10
CA THR A 68 13.04 4.91 16.17
C THR A 68 12.50 5.60 14.93
N GLN A 69 13.02 6.79 14.63
CA GLN A 69 12.69 7.54 13.42
C GLN A 69 13.04 6.72 12.16
N ARG A 70 12.17 6.77 11.15
CA ARG A 70 12.41 6.14 9.83
C ARG A 70 12.46 7.20 8.75
N THR A 71 13.55 7.30 8.02
CA THR A 71 13.68 8.26 6.90
C THR A 71 13.15 7.70 5.58
N THR A 72 12.85 6.40 5.53
CA THR A 72 12.29 5.71 4.36
C THR A 72 10.96 5.05 4.73
N PRO A 73 10.02 4.91 3.78
CA PRO A 73 8.77 4.20 4.01
C PRO A 73 9.04 2.79 4.54
N THR A 74 8.56 2.52 5.75
CA THR A 74 8.62 1.22 6.41
C THR A 74 7.21 0.65 6.50
N GLN A 75 7.04 -0.62 6.13
CA GLN A 75 5.75 -1.29 6.21
C GLN A 75 5.34 -1.50 7.68
N ILE A 76 4.08 -1.19 8.00
CA ILE A 76 3.46 -1.45 9.29
C ILE A 76 2.72 -2.79 9.21
N GLY A 77 3.23 -3.79 9.94
CA GLY A 77 2.63 -5.12 10.02
C GLY A 77 2.54 -5.84 8.66
N THR A 78 1.73 -6.91 8.63
CA THR A 78 1.60 -7.81 7.46
C THR A 78 0.23 -7.74 6.79
N ALA A 79 -0.69 -6.91 7.30
CA ALA A 79 -2.02 -6.76 6.73
C ALA A 79 -1.99 -6.09 5.35
N ILE A 80 -2.87 -6.56 4.47
CA ILE A 80 -2.96 -6.16 3.04
C ILE A 80 -4.34 -5.58 2.67
N ARG A 81 -5.14 -5.18 3.65
CA ARG A 81 -6.53 -4.70 3.43
C ARG A 81 -6.79 -3.34 4.07
N TRP A 82 -5.76 -2.51 4.15
CA TRP A 82 -5.93 -1.13 4.58
C TRP A 82 -6.65 -0.33 3.50
N SER A 83 -7.68 0.41 3.87
CA SER A 83 -8.48 1.24 2.95
C SER A 83 -8.43 2.72 3.28
N SER A 84 -8.09 3.08 4.53
CA SER A 84 -8.03 4.46 4.99
C SER A 84 -6.91 4.67 6.00
N VAL A 85 -6.30 5.84 5.94
CA VAL A 85 -5.24 6.25 6.85
C VAL A 85 -5.43 7.69 7.26
N TYR A 86 -5.28 7.95 8.57
CA TYR A 86 -5.39 9.28 9.15
C TYR A 86 -4.22 9.53 10.09
N CYS A 87 -3.61 10.70 9.98
CA CYS A 87 -2.62 11.19 10.92
C CYS A 87 -3.34 12.02 12.00
N GLY A 88 -3.21 11.62 13.26
CA GLY A 88 -3.72 12.42 14.37
C GLY A 88 -2.98 13.76 14.45
N SER A 89 -3.72 14.88 14.52
CA SER A 89 -3.16 16.17 14.90
C SER A 89 -3.17 16.27 16.42
N ASN A 90 -1.99 16.20 17.06
CA ASN A 90 -1.72 16.54 18.47
C ASN A 90 -2.96 16.60 19.39
N ILE A 91 -3.38 15.46 19.95
CA ILE A 91 -4.30 15.52 21.10
C ILE A 91 -3.46 16.00 22.31
N PRO A 92 -3.80 17.12 22.98
CA PRO A 92 -3.12 17.52 24.21
C PRO A 92 -3.18 16.38 25.22
N ALA A 93 -2.09 16.16 25.95
CA ALA A 93 -1.81 15.00 26.82
C ALA A 93 -2.76 14.78 28.02
N THR A 94 -4.00 15.26 27.97
CA THR A 94 -4.97 15.23 29.08
C THR A 94 -5.96 14.06 29.01
N THR A 95 -6.04 13.35 27.89
CA THR A 95 -6.71 12.03 27.85
C THR A 95 -5.61 10.98 27.75
N GLY A 96 -5.44 10.14 28.77
CA GLY A 96 -4.44 9.07 28.87
C GLY A 96 -4.57 7.95 27.83
N VAL A 97 -5.06 8.27 26.63
CA VAL A 97 -5.07 7.43 25.44
C VAL A 97 -4.07 8.06 24.47
N GLN A 98 -2.83 7.61 24.55
CA GLN A 98 -1.84 7.77 23.47
C GLN A 98 -2.39 7.02 22.27
N GLN A 99 -3.20 7.65 21.43
CA GLN A 99 -3.73 7.00 20.23
C GLN A 99 -2.89 7.45 19.02
N PRO A 100 -1.86 6.67 18.63
CA PRO A 100 -1.13 6.95 17.41
C PRO A 100 -2.06 6.82 16.20
N ALA A 101 -1.69 7.48 15.10
CA ALA A 101 -2.08 7.20 13.72
C ALA A 101 -3.15 6.10 13.55
N VAL A 102 -4.42 6.49 13.45
CA VAL A 102 -5.50 5.51 13.27
C VAL A 102 -5.61 5.20 11.78
N ALA A 103 -5.07 4.06 11.37
CA ALA A 103 -5.50 3.40 10.15
C ALA A 103 -6.73 2.55 10.48
N THR A 104 -7.78 2.63 9.68
CA THR A 104 -8.92 1.71 9.79
C THR A 104 -8.97 0.83 8.55
N GLY A 105 -8.93 -0.49 8.77
CA GLY A 105 -9.09 -1.49 7.72
C GLY A 105 -10.52 -2.03 7.74
N GLY A 106 -11.17 -2.10 6.58
CA GLY A 106 -12.45 -2.77 6.43
C GLY A 106 -12.27 -4.30 6.46
N TYR A 107 -13.10 -4.97 7.27
CA TYR A 107 -13.20 -6.43 7.36
C TYR A 107 -13.49 -7.05 5.97
#